data_AF-A0AAW6I4Z8-F1
#
_entry.id   AF-A0AAW6I4Z8-F1
#
_cell.length_a   1.000
_cell.length_b   1.000
_cell.length_c   1.000
_cell.angle_alpha   90.00
_cell.angle_beta   90.00
_cell.angle_gamma   90.00
#
_symmetry.space_group_name_H-M   'P 1'
#
loop_
_entity.id
_entity.type
_entity.pdbx_description
1 polymer ?
#
loop_
_entity_poly.entity_id
_entity_poly.type
_entity_poly.pdbx_seq_one_letter_code
_entity_poly.pdbx_strand_id
1 'polypeptide(L)'
;QFITDFALFPNPTDTLTMIPFLQSFSNRYDRMAHTVVADSGYGSEENYRFMSENGMEAYVKYNYFHMEQRPRFKPDPFKAENFYYNEEHDFCICPMGQRMRRIGTRHVKTASGYVSENARYRAVRCEGCPLRCRCFKAKGNRTIE
;
A
#
# COMPACT_ATOMS: atom_id res chain seq x y z
N GLN A 1 -30.59 7.21 14.42
CA GLN A 1 -29.14 7.34 14.12
C GLN A 1 -28.60 8.46 14.99
N PHE A 2 -27.42 8.30 15.59
CA PHE A 2 -26.77 9.31 16.42
C PHE A 2 -25.41 9.67 15.83
N ILE A 3 -25.01 10.93 15.95
CA ILE A 3 -23.66 11.41 15.62
C ILE A 3 -22.97 11.71 16.95
N THR A 4 -21.87 11.01 17.23
CA THR A 4 -21.10 11.17 18.47
C THR A 4 -19.91 12.11 18.28
N ASP A 5 -19.27 12.07 17.12
CA ASP A 5 -18.14 12.94 16.80
C ASP A 5 -18.17 13.42 15.34
N PHE A 6 -17.61 14.59 15.09
CA PHE A 6 -17.41 15.17 13.77
C PHE A 6 -16.18 16.09 13.79
N ALA A 7 -15.49 16.19 12.67
CA ALA A 7 -14.35 17.09 12.49
C ALA A 7 -14.32 17.64 11.06
N LEU A 8 -13.70 18.80 10.89
CA LEU A 8 -13.49 19.45 9.61
C LEU A 8 -12.01 19.44 9.28
N PHE A 9 -11.67 18.95 8.08
CA PHE A 9 -10.29 18.86 7.62
C PHE A 9 -10.11 19.66 6.33
N PRO A 10 -9.02 20.44 6.20
CA PRO A 10 -8.71 21.18 4.97
C PRO A 10 -8.13 20.27 3.87
N ASN A 11 -7.81 19.01 4.20
CA ASN A 11 -7.14 18.09 3.30
C ASN A 11 -8.12 17.62 2.21
N PRO A 12 -7.72 17.63 0.92
CA PRO A 12 -8.58 17.20 -0.17
C PRO A 12 -8.76 15.67 -0.24
N THR A 13 -7.91 14.90 0.46
CA THR A 13 -7.94 13.43 0.49
C THR A 13 -8.19 12.90 1.90
N ASP A 14 -9.04 11.89 2.01
CA ASP A 14 -9.48 11.31 3.28
C ASP A 14 -8.39 10.51 4.02
N THR A 15 -7.36 10.05 3.31
CA THR A 15 -6.27 9.23 3.90
C THR A 15 -5.60 9.91 5.10
N LEU A 16 -5.44 11.23 5.08
CA LEU A 16 -4.73 11.98 6.12
C LEU A 16 -5.66 12.47 7.25
N THR A 17 -6.96 12.20 7.18
CA THR A 17 -7.93 12.73 8.16
C THR A 17 -8.26 11.71 9.26
N MET A 18 -8.06 10.41 9.01
CA MET A 18 -8.44 9.36 9.97
C MET A 18 -7.68 9.42 11.29
N ILE A 19 -6.35 9.51 11.25
CA ILE A 19 -5.54 9.54 12.48
C ILE A 19 -5.89 10.75 13.35
N PRO A 20 -5.90 12.00 12.83
CA PRO A 20 -6.37 13.15 13.59
C PRO A 20 -7.80 12.97 14.15
N PHE A 21 -8.70 12.36 13.38
CA PHE A 21 -10.07 12.11 13.82
C PHE A 21 -10.14 11.11 14.98
N LEU A 22 -9.46 9.97 14.88
CA LEU A 22 -9.41 8.95 15.93
C LEU A 22 -8.74 9.48 17.21
N GLN A 23 -7.72 10.32 17.07
CA GLN A 23 -7.10 11.00 18.20
C GLN A 23 -8.05 12.00 18.86
N SER A 24 -8.81 12.79 18.08
CA SER A 24 -9.86 13.68 18.60
C SER A 24 -10.91 12.89 19.39
N PHE A 25 -11.37 11.76 18.84
CA PHE A 25 -12.29 10.86 19.52
C PHE A 25 -11.71 10.37 20.86
N SER A 26 -10.45 9.91 20.86
CA SER A 26 -9.77 9.45 22.07
C SER A 26 -9.68 10.55 23.13
N ASN A 27 -9.35 11.77 22.73
CA ASN A 27 -9.26 12.90 23.65
C ASN A 27 -10.62 13.29 24.25
N ARG A 28 -11.71 13.10 23.50
CA ARG A 28 -13.06 13.42 23.97
C ARG A 28 -13.63 12.39 24.93
N TYR A 29 -13.40 11.11 24.65
CA TYR A 29 -14.03 10.01 25.37
C TYR A 29 -13.09 9.25 26.30
N ASP A 30 -11.84 9.69 26.39
CA ASP A 30 -10.76 9.07 27.18
C ASP A 30 -10.58 7.58 26.85
N ARG A 31 -10.84 7.22 25.58
CA ARG A 31 -10.73 5.85 25.07
C ARG A 31 -10.58 5.80 23.56
N MET A 32 -9.85 4.81 23.08
CA MET A 32 -9.76 4.49 21.65
C MET A 32 -11.05 3.83 21.14
N ALA A 33 -11.31 3.98 19.84
CA ALA A 33 -12.33 3.20 19.17
C ALA A 33 -11.90 1.73 19.09
N HIS A 34 -12.77 0.80 19.47
CA HIS A 34 -12.46 -0.64 19.39
C HIS A 34 -12.47 -1.14 17.94
N THR A 35 -13.46 -0.70 17.15
CA THR A 35 -13.66 -1.15 15.78
C THR A 35 -13.82 0.07 14.88
N VAL A 36 -13.07 0.10 13.78
CA VAL A 36 -13.09 1.19 12.79
C VAL A 36 -13.59 0.64 11.47
N VAL A 37 -14.68 1.21 10.96
CA VAL A 37 -15.25 0.85 9.66
C VAL A 37 -15.21 2.08 8.77
N ALA A 38 -14.53 1.97 7.62
CA ALA A 38 -14.41 3.08 6.69
C ALA A 38 -14.33 2.60 5.23
N ASP A 39 -14.61 3.51 4.30
CA ASP A 39 -14.46 3.22 2.88
C ASP A 39 -12.99 3.20 2.44
N SER A 40 -12.76 2.95 1.16
CA SER A 40 -11.41 2.86 0.62
C SER A 40 -10.63 4.17 0.61
N GLY A 41 -11.29 5.33 0.73
CA GLY A 41 -10.63 6.63 0.79
C GLY A 41 -9.72 6.79 2.01
N TYR A 42 -10.00 6.04 3.07
CA TYR A 42 -9.18 5.98 4.29
C TYR A 42 -8.10 4.89 4.25
N GLY A 43 -8.05 4.08 3.19
CA GLY A 43 -7.11 2.96 3.06
C GLY A 43 -5.68 3.44 2.75
N SER A 44 -4.81 3.43 3.77
CA SER A 44 -3.39 3.75 3.62
C SER A 44 -2.54 2.93 4.62
N GLU A 45 -1.29 2.63 4.26
CA GLU A 45 -0.36 1.88 5.13
C GLU A 45 -0.23 2.51 6.52
N GLU A 46 -0.07 3.84 6.55
CA GLU A 46 0.03 4.64 7.78
C GLU A 46 -1.20 4.45 8.67
N ASN A 47 -2.40 4.50 8.08
CA ASN A 47 -3.64 4.32 8.80
C ASN A 47 -3.81 2.89 9.34
N TYR A 48 -3.49 1.88 8.54
CA TYR A 48 -3.54 0.48 8.97
C TYR A 48 -2.58 0.22 10.12
N ARG A 49 -1.36 0.76 10.03
CA ARG A 49 -0.37 0.65 11.10
C ARG A 49 -0.86 1.33 12.37
N PHE A 50 -1.38 2.55 12.28
CA PHE A 50 -1.92 3.27 13.44
C PHE A 50 -3.03 2.47 14.15
N MET A 51 -4.00 1.93 13.39
CA MET A 51 -5.07 1.12 13.96
C MET A 51 -4.52 -0.16 14.62
N SER A 52 -3.59 -0.85 13.96
CA SER A 52 -2.96 -2.06 14.51
C SER A 52 -2.17 -1.79 15.78
N GLU A 53 -1.37 -0.73 15.84
CA GLU A 53 -0.56 -0.35 17.01
C GLU A 53 -1.42 0.07 18.20
N ASN A 54 -2.61 0.61 17.94
CA ASN A 54 -3.57 1.00 18.98
C ASN A 54 -4.61 -0.10 19.31
N GLY A 55 -4.42 -1.32 18.79
CA GLY A 55 -5.29 -2.46 19.07
C GLY A 55 -6.72 -2.32 18.54
N MET A 56 -6.91 -1.53 17.48
CA MET A 56 -8.20 -1.31 16.84
C MET A 56 -8.47 -2.37 15.77
N GLU A 57 -9.71 -2.87 15.71
CA GLU A 57 -10.17 -3.79 14.69
C GLU A 57 -10.59 -3.01 13.42
N ALA A 58 -9.74 -3.06 12.39
CA ALA A 58 -9.87 -2.25 11.18
C ALA A 58 -10.62 -2.97 10.05
N TYR A 59 -11.85 -2.54 9.77
CA TYR A 59 -12.62 -2.90 8.57
C TYR A 59 -12.59 -1.75 7.56
N VAL A 60 -11.38 -1.40 7.13
CA VAL A 60 -11.14 -0.31 6.17
C VAL A 60 -10.68 -0.91 4.85
N LYS A 61 -11.48 -0.73 3.79
CA LYS A 61 -11.16 -1.25 2.46
C LYS A 61 -9.86 -0.64 1.95
N TYR A 62 -9.05 -1.39 1.22
CA TYR A 62 -7.93 -0.80 0.48
C TYR A 62 -8.40 -0.22 -0.85
N ASN A 63 -7.62 0.71 -1.41
CA ASN A 63 -7.97 1.48 -2.61
C ASN A 63 -8.42 0.63 -3.81
N TYR A 64 -7.80 -0.55 -4.00
CA TYR A 64 -8.08 -1.43 -5.15
C TYR A 64 -9.25 -2.42 -4.92
N PHE A 65 -9.78 -2.52 -3.71
CA PHE A 65 -10.81 -3.51 -3.34
C PHE A 65 -12.03 -3.49 -4.28
N HIS A 66 -12.55 -2.30 -4.59
CA HIS A 66 -13.69 -2.14 -5.51
C HIS A 66 -13.35 -2.42 -6.97
N MET A 67 -12.09 -2.20 -7.37
CA MET A 67 -11.63 -2.42 -8.73
C MET A 67 -11.49 -3.92 -9.01
N GLU A 68 -10.96 -4.67 -8.05
CA GLU A 68 -10.69 -6.10 -8.15
C GLU A 68 -11.97 -6.95 -8.22
N GLN A 69 -13.07 -6.48 -7.64
CA GLN A 69 -14.38 -7.16 -7.69
C GLN A 69 -15.09 -7.04 -9.04
N ARG A 70 -14.60 -6.20 -9.96
CA ARG A 70 -15.26 -6.02 -11.26
C ARG A 70 -15.05 -7.26 -12.14
N PRO A 71 -16.08 -7.78 -12.84
CA PRO A 71 -15.97 -8.99 -13.67
C PRO A 71 -14.90 -8.93 -14.77
N ARG A 72 -14.54 -7.71 -15.21
CA ARG A 72 -13.55 -7.46 -16.26
C ARG A 72 -12.14 -7.23 -15.72
N PHE A 73 -11.95 -7.21 -14.40
CA PHE A 73 -10.65 -7.03 -13.81
C PHE A 73 -9.75 -8.22 -14.14
N LYS A 74 -8.58 -7.94 -14.70
CA LYS A 74 -7.53 -8.92 -14.91
C LYS A 74 -6.24 -8.33 -14.33
N PRO A 75 -5.55 -9.03 -13.42
CA PRO A 75 -4.29 -8.55 -12.89
C PRO A 75 -3.30 -8.41 -14.05
N ASP A 76 -2.72 -7.22 -14.19
CA ASP A 76 -1.70 -6.98 -15.19
C ASP A 76 -0.44 -7.76 -14.80
N PRO A 77 0.01 -8.74 -15.60
CA PRO A 77 1.18 -9.55 -15.27
C PRO A 77 2.44 -8.69 -15.14
N PHE A 78 2.48 -7.48 -15.70
CA PHE A 78 3.64 -6.59 -15.61
C PHE A 78 3.63 -5.67 -14.38
N LYS A 79 2.61 -5.71 -13.52
CA LYS A 79 2.63 -4.98 -12.24
C LYS A 79 3.46 -5.73 -11.20
N ALA A 80 4.28 -4.99 -10.45
CA ALA A 80 5.17 -5.57 -9.43
C ALA A 80 4.39 -6.30 -8.32
N GLU A 81 3.23 -5.77 -7.94
CA GLU A 81 2.28 -6.36 -6.98
C GLU A 81 1.84 -7.79 -7.36
N ASN A 82 1.87 -8.14 -8.65
CA ASN A 82 1.45 -9.44 -9.15
C ASN A 82 2.61 -10.42 -9.34
N PHE A 83 3.84 -10.03 -8.98
CA PHE A 83 4.99 -10.93 -9.10
C PHE A 83 4.99 -11.94 -7.96
N TYR A 84 5.40 -13.17 -8.26
CA TYR A 84 5.57 -14.16 -7.20
C TYR A 84 6.76 -13.76 -6.32
N TYR A 85 6.52 -13.67 -5.02
CA TYR A 85 7.53 -13.42 -3.99
C TYR A 85 7.80 -14.70 -3.21
N ASN A 86 9.07 -15.03 -3.03
CA ASN A 86 9.51 -16.14 -2.20
C ASN A 86 10.11 -15.59 -0.89
N GLU A 87 9.43 -15.84 0.23
CA GLU A 87 9.83 -15.35 1.55
C GLU A 87 11.11 -16.03 2.06
N GLU A 88 11.28 -17.34 1.82
CA GLU A 88 12.43 -18.12 2.33
C GLU A 88 13.78 -17.67 1.74
N HIS A 89 13.77 -17.19 0.50
CA HIS A 89 14.98 -16.86 -0.25
C HIS A 89 15.06 -15.38 -0.67
N ASP A 90 14.11 -14.54 -0.25
CA ASP A 90 14.08 -13.09 -0.48
C ASP A 90 14.27 -12.70 -1.97
N PHE A 91 13.41 -13.23 -2.84
CA PHE A 91 13.41 -12.89 -4.26
C PHE A 91 12.00 -12.81 -4.86
N CYS A 92 11.87 -12.00 -5.91
CA CYS A 92 10.68 -11.96 -6.75
C CYS A 92 10.93 -12.65 -8.11
N ILE A 93 9.90 -13.18 -8.74
CA ILE A 93 9.97 -13.72 -10.10
C ILE A 93 9.25 -12.78 -11.06
N CYS A 94 9.96 -12.29 -12.07
CA CYS A 94 9.35 -11.44 -13.09
C CYS A 94 8.48 -12.27 -14.07
N PRO A 95 7.68 -11.64 -14.94
CA PRO A 95 6.78 -12.34 -15.86
C PRO A 95 7.49 -13.19 -16.92
N MET A 96 8.77 -12.91 -17.16
CA MET A 96 9.64 -13.73 -18.04
C MET A 96 10.17 -14.98 -17.32
N GLY A 97 9.92 -15.14 -16.01
CA GLY A 97 10.42 -16.25 -15.20
C GLY A 97 11.80 -16.04 -14.57
N GLN A 98 12.44 -14.88 -14.76
CA GLN A 98 13.75 -14.61 -14.16
C GLN A 98 13.63 -14.17 -12.69
N ARG A 99 14.59 -14.58 -11.85
CA ARG A 99 14.71 -14.13 -10.46
C ARG A 99 15.17 -12.67 -10.39
N MET A 100 14.52 -11.89 -9.55
CA MET A 100 14.87 -10.52 -9.19
C MET A 100 15.46 -10.54 -7.79
N ARG A 101 16.70 -10.07 -7.65
CA ARG A 101 17.43 -10.08 -6.37
C ARG A 101 17.17 -8.80 -5.61
N ARG A 102 17.07 -8.89 -4.29
CA ARG A 102 17.03 -7.71 -3.43
C ARG A 102 18.33 -6.92 -3.57
N ILE A 103 18.21 -5.61 -3.79
CA ILE A 103 19.34 -4.68 -3.93
C ILE A 103 19.44 -3.69 -2.76
N GLY A 104 18.43 -3.65 -1.91
CA GLY A 104 18.39 -2.80 -0.73
C GLY A 104 16.97 -2.42 -0.35
N THR A 105 16.87 -1.44 0.54
CA THR A 105 15.63 -0.88 1.03
C THR A 105 15.60 0.62 0.71
N ARG A 106 14.43 1.14 0.34
CA ARG A 106 14.17 2.57 0.20
C ARG A 106 13.23 3.03 1.30
N HIS A 107 13.58 4.14 1.93
CA HIS A 107 12.67 4.83 2.85
C HIS A 107 11.97 5.95 2.08
N VAL A 108 10.65 5.98 2.16
CA VAL A 108 9.81 7.01 1.54
C VAL A 108 9.06 7.75 2.64
N LYS A 109 9.16 9.08 2.63
CA LYS A 109 8.40 9.93 3.53
C LYS A 109 7.11 10.39 2.86
N THR A 110 5.98 10.17 3.51
CA THR A 110 4.68 10.72 3.11
C THR A 110 4.58 12.20 3.50
N ALA A 111 3.52 12.88 3.02
CA ALA A 111 3.26 14.27 3.37
C ALA A 111 2.95 14.48 4.87
N SER A 112 2.41 13.45 5.54
CA SER A 112 2.21 13.40 7.01
C SER A 112 3.51 13.22 7.78
N GLY A 113 4.62 12.90 7.11
CA GLY A 113 5.91 12.61 7.75
C GLY A 113 6.12 11.13 8.10
N TYR A 114 5.13 10.27 7.84
CA TYR A 114 5.27 8.82 7.99
C TYR A 114 6.35 8.24 7.07
N VAL A 115 7.17 7.35 7.60
CA VAL A 115 8.27 6.70 6.88
C VAL A 115 7.85 5.27 6.54
N SER A 116 7.61 5.02 5.25
CA SER A 116 7.38 3.69 4.71
C SER A 116 8.71 3.06 4.26
N GLU A 117 8.85 1.75 4.47
CA GLU A 117 10.01 0.96 4.11
C GLU A 117 9.68 0.06 2.91
N ASN A 118 10.29 0.33 1.75
CA ASN A 118 10.05 -0.42 0.52
C ASN A 118 11.29 -1.23 0.13
N ALA A 119 11.16 -2.55 0.08
CA ALA A 119 12.22 -3.44 -0.37
C ALA A 119 12.38 -3.35 -1.90
N ARG A 120 13.62 -3.14 -2.36
CA ARG A 120 13.92 -2.97 -3.79
C ARG A 120 14.48 -4.25 -4.37
N TYR A 121 13.92 -4.68 -5.50
CA TYR A 121 14.38 -5.86 -6.24
C TYR A 121 14.75 -5.51 -7.67
N ARG A 122 15.83 -6.10 -8.18
CA ARG A 122 16.33 -5.86 -9.54
C ARG A 122 16.47 -7.15 -10.32
N ALA A 123 15.99 -7.13 -11.56
CA ALA A 123 16.18 -8.19 -12.53
C ALA A 123 17.65 -8.32 -12.96
N VAL A 124 18.10 -9.55 -13.22
CA VAL A 124 19.49 -9.83 -13.58
C VAL A 124 19.82 -9.40 -15.00
N ARG A 125 18.93 -9.70 -15.97
CA ARG A 125 19.15 -9.39 -17.38
C ARG A 125 17.83 -9.12 -18.10
N CYS A 126 17.60 -7.86 -18.45
CA CYS A 126 16.45 -7.42 -19.25
C CYS A 126 16.81 -7.07 -20.70
N GLU A 127 18.09 -7.10 -21.05
CA GLU A 127 18.56 -6.86 -22.42
C GLU A 127 18.19 -8.05 -23.32
N GLY A 128 17.58 -7.77 -24.47
CA GLY A 128 17.04 -8.80 -25.37
C GLY A 128 15.78 -9.52 -24.89
N CYS A 129 15.18 -9.10 -23.76
CA CYS A 129 13.95 -9.74 -23.27
C CYS A 129 12.76 -9.45 -24.23
N PRO A 130 12.04 -10.47 -24.73
CA PRO A 130 10.94 -10.27 -25.67
C PRO A 130 9.76 -9.52 -25.05
N LEU A 131 9.63 -9.56 -23.72
CA LEU A 131 8.58 -8.86 -22.97
C LEU A 131 8.96 -7.42 -22.59
N ARG A 132 10.19 -6.96 -22.90
CA ARG A 132 10.71 -5.65 -22.44
C ARG A 132 9.79 -4.49 -22.80
N CYS A 133 9.32 -4.43 -24.05
CA CYS A 133 8.49 -3.33 -24.56
C CYS A 133 7.18 -3.14 -23.78
N ARG A 134 6.61 -4.23 -23.23
CA ARG A 134 5.40 -4.20 -22.40
C ARG A 134 5.70 -4.13 -20.89
N CYS A 135 6.92 -4.49 -20.49
CA CYS A 135 7.29 -4.66 -19.09
C CYS A 135 7.74 -3.36 -18.41
N PHE A 136 8.65 -2.59 -19.02
CA PHE A 136 9.12 -1.30 -18.47
C PHE A 136 9.88 -0.48 -19.54
N LYS A 137 9.93 0.86 -19.38
CA LYS A 137 10.54 1.78 -20.37
C LYS A 137 11.95 2.27 -20.00
N ALA A 138 12.43 2.02 -18.79
CA ALA A 138 13.71 2.55 -18.33
C ALA A 138 14.93 1.88 -19.01
N LYS A 139 16.07 2.59 -19.00
CA LYS A 139 17.37 2.03 -19.41
C LYS A 139 17.85 1.01 -18.38
N GLY A 140 18.59 -0.01 -18.83
CA GLY A 140 19.13 -1.07 -17.97
C GLY A 140 18.10 -2.15 -17.61
N ASN A 141 18.21 -2.68 -16.38
CA ASN A 141 17.35 -3.73 -15.85
C ASN A 141 16.20 -3.17 -15.02
N ARG A 142 15.06 -3.86 -15.07
CA ARG A 142 13.88 -3.50 -14.27
C ARG A 142 14.21 -3.56 -12.78
N THR A 143 13.91 -2.48 -12.08
CA THR A 143 13.88 -2.43 -10.61
C THR A 143 12.44 -2.24 -10.18
N ILE A 144 12.00 -2.98 -9.17
CA ILE A 144 10.71 -2.83 -8.50
C ILE A 144 10.95 -2.46 -7.05
N GLU A 145 9.98 -1.79 -6.46
CA GLU A 145 9.94 -1.34 -5.06
C GLU A 145 8.57 -1.68 -4.48
#